data_AF-A0A7S2HTI5-F1
#
_entry.id   AF-A0A7S2HTI5-F1
#
_cell.length_a   1.000
_cell.length_b   1.000
_cell.length_c   1.000
_cell.angle_alpha   90.00
_cell.angle_beta   90.00
_cell.angle_gamma   90.00
#
_symmetry.space_group_name_H-M   'P 1'
#
loop_
_entity.id
_entity.type
_entity.pdbx_description
1 polymer ?
#
loop_
_entity_poly.entity_id
_entity_poly.type
_entity_poly.pdbx_seq_one_letter_code
_entity_poly.pdbx_strand_id
1 'polypeptide(L)'
;WAFVQERLPAWQFILTWRRTAGLMLLSGGLLMMLGGVALASSRMAGQIRIVYEGAAYFGPPGSAEEEVWDVPCSVGSSCVARVTAYADMEAPILVYYSVNPFFQNYNHYVRSVSNAQMSGGRPSSVQSCKDSLADVYGGQPMVPCGLRALGVFNDTFEILSHAMDTSGVAWAADLDYYQNPPDYLSRPNTSWLHMRYPTIPGLQEEGVKNEAFATWA
;
A
#
# COMPACT_ATOMS: atom_id res chain seq x y z
N TRP A 1 -16.91 -33.89 -41.96
CA TRP A 1 -16.90 -35.36 -41.75
C TRP A 1 -15.79 -35.85 -40.82
N ALA A 2 -14.61 -35.21 -40.71
CA ALA A 2 -13.57 -35.61 -39.74
C ALA A 2 -13.93 -35.37 -38.25
N PHE A 3 -14.72 -34.33 -37.94
CA PHE A 3 -15.22 -34.04 -36.58
C PHE A 3 -16.23 -35.09 -36.10
N VAL A 4 -17.23 -35.43 -36.92
CA VAL A 4 -18.26 -36.44 -36.61
C VAL A 4 -17.69 -37.86 -36.54
N GLN A 5 -16.56 -38.11 -37.22
CA GLN A 5 -15.86 -39.41 -37.19
C GLN A 5 -14.76 -39.48 -36.14
N GLU A 6 -14.56 -38.44 -35.32
CA GLU A 6 -13.51 -38.35 -34.29
C GLU A 6 -12.08 -38.63 -34.82
N ARG A 7 -11.78 -38.23 -36.07
CA ARG A 7 -10.46 -38.43 -36.73
C ARG A 7 -9.66 -37.14 -36.88
N LEU A 8 -9.87 -36.18 -35.98
CA LEU A 8 -9.04 -34.98 -35.96
C LEU A 8 -7.60 -35.35 -35.61
N PRO A 9 -6.59 -34.71 -36.22
CA PRO A 9 -5.20 -34.91 -35.84
C PRO A 9 -5.04 -34.52 -34.37
N ALA A 10 -4.76 -35.52 -33.53
CA ALA A 10 -4.59 -35.34 -32.10
C ALA A 10 -3.15 -35.65 -31.72
N TRP A 11 -2.59 -34.83 -30.84
CA TRP A 11 -1.30 -35.13 -30.23
C TRP A 11 -1.52 -36.09 -29.07
N GLN A 12 -1.12 -37.35 -29.23
CA GLN A 12 -1.28 -38.37 -28.20
C GLN A 12 -0.06 -38.36 -27.26
N PHE A 13 -0.21 -37.70 -26.12
CA PHE A 13 0.85 -37.64 -25.12
C PHE A 13 0.76 -38.83 -24.16
N ILE A 14 1.57 -39.87 -24.42
CA ILE A 14 1.70 -41.02 -23.52
C ILE A 14 2.78 -40.71 -22.48
N LEU A 15 2.34 -40.55 -21.23
CA LEU A 15 3.17 -40.23 -20.06
C LEU A 15 3.81 -41.52 -19.53
N THR A 16 5.06 -41.79 -19.92
CA THR A 16 5.83 -42.94 -19.41
C THR A 16 6.70 -42.53 -18.24
N TRP A 17 7.07 -43.45 -17.34
CA TRP A 17 7.85 -43.12 -16.13
C TRP A 17 9.16 -42.38 -16.44
N ARG A 18 9.84 -42.71 -17.56
CA ARG A 18 11.06 -42.02 -18.01
C ARG A 18 10.80 -40.58 -18.43
N ARG A 19 9.70 -40.33 -19.15
CA ARG A 19 9.29 -38.98 -19.57
C ARG A 19 8.87 -38.14 -18.39
N THR A 20 8.11 -38.72 -17.46
CA THR A 20 7.72 -38.04 -16.21
C THR A 20 8.94 -37.68 -15.38
N ALA A 21 9.87 -38.62 -15.16
CA ALA A 21 11.10 -38.37 -14.43
C ALA A 21 11.95 -37.28 -15.11
N GLY A 22 12.10 -37.33 -16.44
CA GLY A 22 12.82 -36.29 -17.19
C GLY A 22 12.19 -34.91 -17.06
N LEU A 23 10.86 -34.80 -17.17
CA LEU A 23 10.13 -33.55 -16.98
C LEU A 23 10.28 -33.00 -15.55
N MET A 24 10.22 -33.86 -14.54
CA MET A 24 10.42 -33.47 -13.14
C MET A 24 11.84 -32.99 -12.86
N LEU A 25 12.86 -33.63 -13.43
CA LEU A 25 14.25 -33.19 -13.28
C LEU A 25 14.50 -31.86 -13.98
N LEU A 26 13.92 -31.66 -15.17
CA LEU A 26 14.00 -30.39 -15.90
C LEU A 26 13.31 -29.25 -15.15
N SER A 27 12.07 -29.47 -14.68
CA SER A 27 11.34 -28.44 -13.93
C SER A 27 12.00 -28.16 -12.58
N GLY A 28 12.46 -29.19 -11.87
CA GLY A 28 13.21 -29.06 -10.63
C GLY A 28 14.51 -28.28 -10.82
N GLY A 29 15.28 -28.61 -11.86
CA GLY A 29 16.50 -27.87 -12.22
C GLY A 29 16.23 -26.40 -12.50
N LEU A 30 15.19 -26.09 -13.29
CA LEU A 30 14.78 -24.72 -13.58
C LEU A 30 14.37 -23.96 -12.32
N LEU A 31 13.53 -24.57 -11.47
CA LEU A 31 13.08 -23.95 -10.22
C LEU A 31 14.21 -23.74 -9.22
N MET A 32 15.19 -24.66 -9.14
CA MET A 32 16.38 -24.47 -8.32
C MET A 32 17.24 -23.31 -8.82
N MET A 33 17.41 -23.17 -10.14
CA MET A 33 18.13 -22.04 -10.72
C MET A 33 17.42 -20.72 -10.42
N LEU A 34 16.11 -20.64 -10.67
CA LEU A 34 15.32 -19.44 -10.37
C LEU A 34 15.31 -19.11 -8.88
N GLY A 35 15.17 -20.12 -8.02
CA GLY A 35 15.23 -19.95 -6.57
C GLY A 35 16.60 -19.49 -6.08
N GLY A 36 17.68 -20.00 -6.66
CA GLY A 36 19.04 -19.56 -6.38
C GLY A 36 19.28 -18.10 -6.75
N VAL A 37 18.84 -17.69 -7.95
CA VAL A 37 18.91 -16.29 -8.39
C VAL A 37 18.06 -15.39 -7.48
N ALA A 38 16.81 -15.77 -7.21
CA ALA A 38 15.92 -14.97 -6.36
C ALA A 38 16.47 -14.81 -4.94
N LEU A 39 17.03 -15.87 -4.35
CA LEU A 39 17.63 -15.83 -3.02
C LEU A 39 18.90 -14.97 -3.00
N ALA A 40 19.75 -15.08 -4.02
CA ALA A 40 20.94 -14.24 -4.13
C ALA A 40 20.55 -12.75 -4.23
N SER A 41 19.58 -12.42 -5.10
CA SER A 41 19.05 -11.06 -5.22
C SER A 41 18.43 -10.56 -3.92
N SER A 42 17.65 -11.39 -3.22
CA SER A 42 17.02 -11.02 -1.95
C SER A 42 18.03 -10.73 -0.84
N ARG A 43 19.17 -11.42 -0.82
CA ARG A 43 20.21 -11.21 0.20
C ARG A 43 21.08 -9.97 -0.04
N MET A 44 21.10 -9.46 -1.27
CA MET A 44 21.83 -8.23 -1.61
C MET A 44 21.02 -6.96 -1.28
N ALA A 45 19.71 -7.09 -1.05
CA ALA A 45 18.88 -5.96 -0.67
C ALA A 45 19.16 -5.55 0.78
N GLY A 46 19.82 -4.41 0.97
CA GLY A 46 19.93 -3.76 2.28
C GLY A 46 18.56 -3.25 2.73
N GLN A 47 18.21 -3.50 4.00
CA GLN A 47 16.98 -3.02 4.60
C GLN A 47 17.28 -2.50 6.01
N ILE A 48 16.60 -1.43 6.40
CA ILE A 48 16.59 -0.96 7.77
C ILE A 48 15.15 -0.80 8.22
N ARG A 49 14.82 -1.34 9.39
CA ARG A 49 13.49 -1.20 10.00
C ARG A 49 13.60 -0.45 11.32
N ILE A 50 12.70 0.51 11.49
CA ILE A 50 12.57 1.32 12.70
C ILE A 50 11.16 1.12 13.24
N VAL A 51 11.04 0.73 14.50
CA VAL A 51 9.76 0.64 15.20
C VAL A 51 9.73 1.68 16.30
N TYR A 52 8.87 2.67 16.09
CA TYR A 52 8.79 3.87 16.92
C TYR A 52 7.54 3.93 17.81
N GLU A 53 6.65 2.94 17.69
CA GLU A 53 5.47 2.78 18.55
C GLU A 53 5.19 1.29 18.79
N GLY A 54 4.63 0.98 19.96
CA GLY A 54 4.21 -0.36 20.35
C GLY A 54 5.12 -1.01 21.41
N ALA A 55 4.61 -2.05 22.06
CA ALA A 55 5.38 -2.80 23.05
C ALA A 55 6.48 -3.63 22.36
N ALA A 56 7.69 -3.67 22.94
CA ALA A 56 8.82 -4.48 22.48
C ALA A 56 8.57 -6.02 22.49
N TYR A 57 7.35 -6.45 22.80
CA TYR A 57 7.04 -7.83 23.18
C TYR A 57 6.88 -8.81 22.00
N PHE A 58 6.85 -8.30 20.78
CA PHE A 58 6.93 -9.12 19.59
C PHE A 58 7.84 -8.39 18.61
N GLY A 59 9.16 -8.51 18.77
CA GLY A 59 10.03 -8.45 17.59
C GLY A 59 9.37 -9.39 16.58
N PRO A 60 8.86 -8.90 15.44
CA PRO A 60 8.11 -9.76 14.55
C PRO A 60 9.06 -10.86 14.09
N PRO A 61 8.54 -12.07 13.80
CA PRO A 61 9.39 -13.15 13.32
C PRO A 61 10.24 -12.65 12.14
N GLY A 62 11.56 -12.79 12.25
CA GLY A 62 12.52 -12.28 11.26
C GLY A 62 13.08 -10.88 11.54
N SER A 63 13.13 -10.43 12.80
CA SER A 63 13.91 -9.24 13.15
C SER A 63 15.40 -9.50 12.98
N ALA A 64 16.06 -8.67 12.17
CA ALA A 64 17.50 -8.66 12.00
C ALA A 64 18.14 -7.90 13.19
N GLU A 65 19.40 -8.17 13.51
CA GLU A 65 20.10 -7.49 14.63
C GLU A 65 20.23 -5.97 14.37
N GLU A 66 20.09 -5.55 13.12
CA GLU A 66 20.24 -4.19 12.62
C GLU A 66 19.03 -3.26 12.85
N GLU A 67 17.94 -3.78 13.43
CA GLU A 67 16.68 -3.05 13.55
C GLU A 67 16.62 -2.15 14.80
N VAL A 68 16.05 -0.96 14.64
CA VAL A 68 15.93 0.03 15.71
C VAL A 68 14.55 -0.08 16.37
N TRP A 69 14.53 -0.20 17.69
CA TRP A 69 13.32 -0.38 18.50
C TRP A 69 13.23 0.66 19.61
N ASP A 70 12.03 0.85 20.15
CA ASP A 70 11.76 1.64 21.36
C ASP A 70 12.19 3.11 21.23
N VAL A 71 11.89 3.71 20.08
CA VAL A 71 12.09 5.15 19.89
C VAL A 71 11.01 5.88 20.71
N PRO A 72 11.35 6.76 21.65
CA PRO A 72 10.38 7.47 22.47
C PRO A 72 9.66 8.54 21.64
N CYS A 73 8.60 8.15 20.95
CA CYS A 73 7.72 9.02 20.19
C CYS A 73 6.37 9.10 20.91
N SER A 74 5.92 10.31 21.25
CA SER A 74 4.57 10.52 21.78
C SER A 74 3.68 11.14 20.72
N VAL A 75 2.37 10.82 20.78
CA VAL A 75 1.37 11.34 19.84
C VAL A 75 1.40 12.87 19.84
N GLY A 76 1.54 13.46 18.65
CA GLY A 76 1.62 14.91 18.45
C GLY A 76 2.99 15.53 18.72
N SER A 77 4.04 14.73 18.90
CA SER A 77 5.42 15.21 19.05
C SER A 77 6.30 14.75 17.88
N SER A 78 7.42 15.46 17.66
CA SER A 78 8.49 15.02 16.78
C SER A 78 9.53 14.22 17.57
N CYS A 79 9.96 13.08 17.04
CA CYS A 79 11.03 12.27 17.61
C CYS A 79 12.13 12.02 16.58
N VAL A 80 13.34 11.71 17.06
CA VAL A 80 14.51 11.47 16.21
C VAL A 80 15.12 10.12 16.55
N ALA A 81 15.13 9.20 15.59
CA ALA A 81 15.82 7.92 15.68
C ALA A 81 17.18 8.02 14.99
N ARG A 82 18.25 7.55 15.66
CA ARG A 82 19.56 7.41 15.03
C ARG A 82 19.69 6.01 14.45
N VAL A 83 20.04 5.94 13.18
CA VAL A 83 20.05 4.71 12.41
C VAL A 83 21.41 4.55 11.75
N THR A 84 21.93 3.32 11.75
CA THR A 84 23.17 2.97 11.06
C THR A 84 22.85 1.99 9.95
N ALA A 85 23.27 2.31 8.72
CA ALA A 85 23.22 1.35 7.62
C ALA A 85 24.42 0.41 7.73
N TYR A 86 24.16 -0.89 7.87
CA TYR A 86 25.21 -1.92 8.03
C TYR A 86 25.70 -2.47 6.68
N ALA A 87 25.01 -2.13 5.60
CA ALA A 87 25.40 -2.43 4.22
C ALA A 87 25.10 -1.21 3.33
N ASP A 88 25.85 -1.08 2.24
CA ASP A 88 25.60 -0.05 1.24
C ASP A 88 24.23 -0.29 0.56
N MET A 89 23.40 0.74 0.52
CA MET A 89 22.10 0.72 -0.14
C MET A 89 22.20 1.49 -1.45
N GLU A 90 22.06 0.78 -2.58
CA GLU A 90 22.08 1.39 -3.90
C GLU A 90 20.80 2.23 -4.13
N ALA A 91 20.94 3.40 -4.73
CA ALA A 91 19.81 4.27 -5.04
C ALA A 91 18.96 3.69 -6.20
N PRO A 92 17.63 3.90 -6.21
CA PRO A 92 16.84 4.68 -5.25
C PRO A 92 16.55 3.91 -3.97
N ILE A 93 16.70 4.60 -2.82
CA ILE A 93 16.33 4.05 -1.51
C ILE A 93 14.85 4.35 -1.27
N LEU A 94 14.06 3.31 -1.07
CA LEU A 94 12.62 3.43 -0.86
C LEU A 94 12.30 3.42 0.64
N VAL A 95 11.45 4.36 1.06
CA VAL A 95 11.01 4.50 2.46
C VAL A 95 9.55 4.06 2.53
N TYR A 96 9.27 3.11 3.43
CA TYR A 96 7.94 2.58 3.65
C TYR A 96 7.54 2.75 5.11
N TYR A 97 6.26 3.05 5.34
CA TYR A 97 5.66 2.93 6.66
C TYR A 97 4.88 1.61 6.77
N SER A 98 4.75 1.11 7.99
CA SER A 98 3.97 -0.09 8.29
C SER A 98 3.16 0.14 9.55
N VAL A 99 1.88 -0.22 9.51
CA VAL A 99 0.95 -0.07 10.62
C VAL A 99 0.49 -1.45 11.06
N ASN A 100 0.75 -1.81 12.32
CA ASN A 100 0.36 -3.10 12.88
C ASN A 100 0.00 -2.95 14.38
N PRO A 101 -1.16 -3.44 14.83
CA PRO A 101 -2.22 -4.10 14.05
C PRO A 101 -3.17 -3.12 13.37
N PHE A 102 -3.32 -3.23 12.05
CA PHE A 102 -4.36 -2.52 11.28
C PHE A 102 -4.88 -3.38 10.11
N PHE A 103 -6.15 -3.76 10.15
CA PHE A 103 -6.74 -4.76 9.24
C PHE A 103 -7.50 -4.13 8.07
N GLN A 104 -6.77 -3.55 7.11
CA GLN A 104 -7.37 -2.95 5.89
C GLN A 104 -8.13 -3.95 5.03
N ASN A 105 -7.84 -5.25 5.15
CA ASN A 105 -8.51 -6.32 4.40
C ASN A 105 -9.87 -6.74 4.99
N TYR A 106 -10.30 -6.15 6.11
CA TYR A 106 -11.61 -6.46 6.68
C TYR A 106 -12.72 -6.02 5.72
N ASN A 107 -13.64 -6.93 5.37
CA ASN A 107 -14.64 -6.68 4.32
C ASN A 107 -15.46 -5.40 4.54
N HIS A 108 -15.74 -5.05 5.80
CA HIS A 108 -16.46 -3.81 6.11
C HIS A 108 -15.62 -2.55 5.85
N TYR A 109 -14.32 -2.59 6.13
CA TYR A 109 -13.38 -1.51 5.82
C TYR A 109 -13.23 -1.35 4.31
N VAL A 110 -12.97 -2.45 3.59
CA VAL A 110 -12.78 -2.45 2.13
C VAL A 110 -14.01 -1.87 1.42
N ARG A 111 -15.22 -2.17 1.87
CA ARG A 111 -16.47 -1.68 1.23
C ARG A 111 -16.83 -0.24 1.64
N SER A 112 -16.21 0.31 2.67
CA SER A 112 -16.55 1.63 3.21
C SER A 112 -15.81 2.74 2.47
N VAL A 113 -16.29 3.04 1.27
CA VAL A 113 -15.79 4.09 0.37
C VAL A 113 -16.89 4.54 -0.60
N SER A 114 -16.89 5.80 -1.04
CA SER A 114 -17.74 6.28 -2.13
C SER A 114 -16.92 6.49 -3.40
N ASN A 115 -16.97 5.51 -4.32
CA ASN A 115 -16.25 5.57 -5.60
C ASN A 115 -16.59 6.83 -6.43
N ALA A 116 -17.85 7.28 -6.37
CA ALA A 116 -18.26 8.50 -7.06
C ALA A 116 -17.56 9.73 -6.48
N GLN A 117 -17.38 9.83 -5.16
CA GLN A 117 -16.64 10.95 -4.56
C GLN A 117 -15.14 10.85 -4.83
N MET A 118 -14.58 9.64 -4.85
CA MET A 118 -13.15 9.41 -5.18
C MET A 118 -12.82 9.86 -6.61
N SER A 119 -13.77 9.73 -7.54
CA SER A 119 -13.65 10.14 -8.96
C SER A 119 -14.26 11.53 -9.24
N GLY A 120 -14.48 12.36 -8.22
CA GLY A 120 -14.94 13.75 -8.37
C GLY A 120 -16.42 13.92 -8.73
N GLY A 121 -17.16 12.81 -8.82
CA GLY A 121 -18.60 12.80 -9.02
C GLY A 121 -19.40 13.09 -7.74
N ARG A 122 -20.72 13.26 -7.93
CA ARG A 122 -21.68 13.37 -6.83
C ARG A 122 -22.46 12.06 -6.72
N PRO A 123 -22.33 11.29 -5.63
CA PRO A 123 -23.07 10.04 -5.46
C PRO A 123 -24.57 10.33 -5.27
N SER A 124 -25.42 9.44 -5.80
CA SER A 124 -26.85 9.42 -5.47
C SER A 124 -27.12 8.91 -4.05
N SER A 125 -26.20 8.09 -3.52
CA SER A 125 -26.25 7.54 -2.15
C SER A 125 -24.84 7.31 -1.62
N VAL A 126 -24.64 7.55 -0.33
CA VAL A 126 -23.40 7.28 0.42
C VAL A 126 -23.56 6.08 1.37
N GLN A 127 -24.47 5.15 1.05
CA GLN A 127 -24.76 4.00 1.91
C GLN A 127 -23.55 3.09 2.13
N SER A 128 -22.63 2.99 1.16
CA SER A 128 -21.37 2.25 1.33
C SER A 128 -20.54 2.80 2.48
N CYS A 129 -20.63 4.11 2.73
CA CYS A 129 -19.93 4.81 3.80
C CYS A 129 -20.65 4.77 5.15
N LYS A 130 -21.74 4.01 5.33
CA LYS A 130 -22.65 4.12 6.49
C LYS A 130 -21.93 4.24 7.83
N ASP A 131 -20.91 3.44 8.06
CA ASP A 131 -20.14 3.39 9.31
C ASP A 131 -19.31 4.64 9.58
N SER A 132 -18.91 5.34 8.52
CA SER A 132 -18.18 6.61 8.59
C SER A 132 -19.08 7.84 8.68
N LEU A 133 -20.39 7.70 8.40
CA LEU A 133 -21.30 8.85 8.32
C LEU A 133 -21.54 9.51 9.68
N ALA A 134 -21.35 8.76 10.78
CA ALA A 134 -21.43 9.31 12.13
C ALA A 134 -20.17 10.10 12.54
N ASP A 135 -19.05 9.90 11.84
CA ASP A 135 -17.81 10.65 12.08
C ASP A 135 -17.87 11.95 11.28
N VAL A 136 -18.41 12.97 11.94
CA VAL A 136 -18.62 14.30 11.40
C VAL A 136 -17.55 15.23 11.96
N TYR A 137 -16.60 15.65 11.11
CA TYR A 137 -15.56 16.59 11.51
C TYR A 137 -16.08 18.03 11.39
N GLY A 138 -15.99 18.80 12.47
CA GLY A 138 -16.48 20.19 12.51
C GLY A 138 -17.99 20.34 12.26
N GLY A 139 -18.78 19.30 12.51
CA GLY A 139 -20.23 19.32 12.28
C GLY A 139 -20.63 19.19 10.80
N GLN A 140 -19.69 18.96 9.89
CA GLN A 140 -19.93 18.81 8.45
C GLN A 140 -19.61 17.41 7.92
N PRO A 141 -20.37 16.90 6.93
CA PRO A 141 -20.10 15.60 6.33
C PRO A 141 -18.72 15.60 5.64
N MET A 142 -17.98 14.51 5.84
CA MET A 142 -16.67 14.33 5.24
C MET A 142 -16.77 13.89 3.77
N VAL A 143 -15.94 14.50 2.91
CA VAL A 143 -15.81 14.12 1.50
C VAL A 143 -14.32 13.95 1.14
N PRO A 144 -13.92 12.80 0.56
CA PRO A 144 -14.71 11.59 0.38
C PRO A 144 -15.09 10.95 1.72
N CYS A 145 -16.25 10.27 1.75
CA CYS A 145 -16.68 9.48 2.89
C CYS A 145 -16.09 8.07 2.85
N GLY A 146 -16.13 7.39 3.99
CA GLY A 146 -15.70 6.00 4.13
C GLY A 146 -14.61 5.80 5.18
N LEU A 147 -14.51 4.58 5.70
CA LEU A 147 -13.46 4.21 6.65
C LEU A 147 -12.06 4.30 6.01
N ARG A 148 -11.95 4.14 4.68
CA ARG A 148 -10.68 4.34 3.96
C ARG A 148 -10.15 5.76 4.12
N ALA A 149 -11.02 6.75 3.93
CA ALA A 149 -10.69 8.16 4.07
C ALA A 149 -10.56 8.62 5.53
N LEU A 150 -11.28 7.98 6.46
CA LEU A 150 -11.18 8.27 7.90
C LEU A 150 -9.98 7.64 8.59
N GLY A 151 -9.37 6.62 7.98
CA GLY A 151 -8.25 5.89 8.56
C GLY A 151 -6.88 6.32 8.06
N VAL A 152 -6.79 7.37 7.23
CA VAL A 152 -5.55 7.76 6.53
C VAL A 152 -4.41 7.93 7.52
N PHE A 153 -3.27 7.30 7.21
CA PHE A 153 -2.03 7.46 7.95
C PHE A 153 -1.53 8.90 7.85
N ASN A 154 -1.24 9.54 8.99
CA ASN A 154 -1.01 10.98 9.07
C ASN A 154 0.28 11.39 9.79
N ASP A 155 1.17 10.45 10.11
CA ASP A 155 2.52 10.80 10.56
C ASP A 155 3.37 11.28 9.38
N THR A 156 4.44 12.00 9.69
CA THR A 156 5.38 12.54 8.70
C THR A 156 6.78 12.08 9.05
N PHE A 157 7.57 11.79 8.01
CA PHE A 157 8.94 11.31 8.15
C PHE A 157 9.89 12.21 7.36
N GLU A 158 11.07 12.43 7.92
CA GLU A 158 12.15 13.16 7.27
C GLU A 158 13.48 12.45 7.55
N ILE A 159 14.34 12.38 6.53
CA ILE A 159 15.70 11.87 6.67
C ILE A 159 16.64 13.09 6.73
N LEU A 160 17.17 13.41 7.91
CA LEU A 160 17.96 14.64 8.12
C LEU A 160 19.23 14.74 7.25
N SER A 161 19.75 13.63 6.75
CA SER A 161 20.98 13.59 5.94
C SER A 161 20.74 13.55 4.42
N HIS A 162 19.51 13.31 3.96
CA HIS A 162 19.20 13.08 2.55
C HIS A 162 17.83 13.68 2.20
N ALA A 163 17.73 14.29 1.02
CA ALA A 163 16.44 14.75 0.52
C ALA A 163 15.54 13.53 0.22
N MET A 164 14.32 13.55 0.76
CA MET A 164 13.30 12.55 0.46
C MET A 164 12.33 13.14 -0.56
N ASP A 165 12.15 12.43 -1.68
CA ASP A 165 11.15 12.77 -2.68
C ASP A 165 9.88 11.96 -2.41
N THR A 166 8.74 12.64 -2.33
CA THR A 166 7.41 12.04 -2.13
C THR A 166 6.58 12.01 -3.40
N SER A 167 7.14 12.44 -4.54
CA SER A 167 6.49 12.40 -5.85
C SER A 167 6.73 11.06 -6.56
N GLY A 168 5.77 10.64 -7.39
CA GLY A 168 5.87 9.38 -8.15
C GLY A 168 5.83 8.10 -7.30
N VAL A 169 5.26 8.17 -6.10
CA VAL A 169 5.04 7.03 -5.19
C VAL A 169 3.70 6.32 -5.44
N ALA A 170 2.72 7.03 -6.01
CA ALA A 170 1.44 6.45 -6.42
C ALA A 170 1.46 5.97 -7.88
N TRP A 171 0.63 4.97 -8.18
CA TRP A 171 0.46 4.52 -9.57
C TRP A 171 -0.25 5.59 -10.40
N ALA A 172 0.26 5.85 -11.60
CA ALA A 172 -0.35 6.82 -12.52
C ALA A 172 -1.82 6.53 -12.84
N ALA A 173 -2.23 5.25 -12.86
CA ALA A 173 -3.62 4.84 -13.06
C ALA A 173 -4.53 5.27 -11.89
N ASP A 174 -4.04 5.21 -10.65
CA ASP A 174 -4.80 5.64 -9.48
C ASP A 174 -4.98 7.17 -9.50
N LEU A 175 -3.94 7.91 -9.89
CA LEU A 175 -3.99 9.37 -10.02
C LEU A 175 -4.89 9.86 -11.15
N ASP A 176 -5.11 9.07 -12.19
CA ASP A 176 -6.07 9.35 -13.27
C ASP A 176 -7.52 9.11 -12.81
N TYR A 177 -7.72 8.04 -12.04
CA TYR A 177 -9.03 7.70 -11.47
C TYR A 177 -9.47 8.68 -10.38
N TYR A 178 -8.56 9.06 -9.47
CA TYR A 178 -8.87 9.98 -8.38
C TYR A 178 -9.01 11.40 -8.91
N GLN A 179 -10.16 12.02 -8.66
CA GLN A 179 -10.44 13.38 -9.13
C GLN A 179 -11.15 14.20 -8.05
N ASN A 180 -10.71 15.45 -7.89
CA ASN A 180 -11.44 16.40 -7.07
C ASN A 180 -12.70 16.86 -7.83
N PRO A 181 -13.83 17.04 -7.14
CA PRO A 181 -15.03 17.57 -7.78
C PRO A 181 -14.80 19.03 -8.21
N PRO A 182 -15.55 19.55 -9.21
CA PRO A 182 -15.35 20.92 -9.72
C PRO A 182 -15.52 22.03 -8.68
N ASP A 183 -16.22 21.75 -7.58
CA ASP A 183 -16.47 22.66 -6.46
C ASP A 183 -15.55 22.40 -5.25
N TYR A 184 -14.44 21.66 -5.42
CA TYR A 184 -13.43 21.44 -4.38
C TYR A 184 -12.99 22.77 -3.75
N LEU A 185 -12.83 22.79 -2.42
CA LEU A 185 -12.61 23.97 -1.56
C LEU A 185 -13.74 25.02 -1.52
N SER A 186 -14.52 25.19 -2.58
CA SER A 186 -15.64 26.15 -2.62
C SER A 186 -16.95 25.63 -2.04
N ARG A 187 -17.10 24.29 -1.93
CA ARG A 187 -18.35 23.66 -1.47
C ARG A 187 -18.61 24.01 0.00
N PRO A 188 -19.72 24.69 0.33
CA PRO A 188 -20.07 24.97 1.71
C PRO A 188 -20.50 23.68 2.43
N ASN A 189 -20.48 23.71 3.76
CA ASN A 189 -20.99 22.61 4.60
C ASN A 189 -20.34 21.24 4.28
N THR A 190 -19.03 21.22 4.05
CA THR A 190 -18.28 20.01 3.73
C THR A 190 -16.95 20.02 4.47
N SER A 191 -16.60 18.89 5.07
CA SER A 191 -15.26 18.67 5.62
C SER A 191 -14.40 17.91 4.62
N TRP A 192 -13.26 18.48 4.23
CA TRP A 192 -12.32 17.86 3.29
C TRP A 192 -11.20 17.14 4.03
N LEU A 193 -10.48 16.25 3.32
CA LEU A 193 -9.35 15.48 3.86
C LEU A 193 -8.31 16.37 4.58
N HIS A 194 -7.89 17.46 3.96
CA HIS A 194 -6.88 18.36 4.53
C HIS A 194 -7.30 19.04 5.85
N MET A 195 -8.60 19.18 6.11
CA MET A 195 -9.10 19.75 7.36
C MET A 195 -8.89 18.79 8.54
N ARG A 196 -8.89 17.48 8.26
CA ARG A 196 -8.69 16.41 9.25
C ARG A 196 -7.22 16.00 9.37
N TYR A 197 -6.49 16.00 8.26
CA TYR A 197 -5.07 15.63 8.21
C TYR A 197 -4.21 16.80 7.71
N PRO A 198 -4.12 17.89 8.47
CA PRO A 198 -3.35 19.07 8.06
C PRO A 198 -1.84 18.81 8.00
N THR A 199 -1.36 17.70 8.57
CA THR A 199 0.05 17.32 8.60
C THR A 199 0.53 16.72 7.27
N ILE A 200 -0.38 16.24 6.41
CA ILE A 200 -0.02 15.62 5.14
C ILE A 200 0.33 16.72 4.12
N PRO A 201 1.57 16.77 3.61
CA PRO A 201 1.99 17.81 2.66
C PRO A 201 1.17 17.76 1.36
N GLY A 202 0.80 18.92 0.82
CA GLY A 202 0.10 19.05 -0.47
C GLY A 202 -1.37 18.61 -0.47
N LEU A 203 -1.89 18.10 0.65
CA LEU A 203 -3.23 17.52 0.71
C LEU A 203 -4.35 18.54 0.48
N GLN A 204 -4.11 19.82 0.79
CA GLN A 204 -5.09 20.88 0.59
C GLN A 204 -5.24 21.25 -0.88
N GLU A 205 -4.15 21.30 -1.63
CA GLU A 205 -4.16 21.62 -3.05
C GLU A 205 -4.60 20.40 -3.89
N GLU A 206 -4.09 19.22 -3.54
CA GLU A 206 -4.23 18.00 -4.34
C GLU A 206 -5.48 17.19 -3.96
N GLY A 207 -5.99 17.30 -2.74
CA GLY A 207 -7.18 16.57 -2.29
C GLY A 207 -7.04 15.06 -2.45
N VAL A 208 -7.99 14.42 -3.15
CA VAL A 208 -7.94 12.96 -3.38
C VAL A 208 -6.84 12.54 -4.36
N LYS A 209 -6.23 13.49 -5.08
CA LYS A 209 -5.09 13.23 -5.97
C LYS A 209 -3.75 13.20 -5.26
N ASN A 210 -3.71 13.53 -3.97
CA ASN A 210 -2.48 13.50 -3.21
C ASN A 210 -1.91 12.09 -3.17
N GLU A 211 -0.62 11.93 -3.48
CA GLU A 211 -0.02 10.60 -3.63
C GLU A 211 0.04 9.82 -2.30
N ALA A 212 0.21 10.50 -1.16
CA ALA A 212 0.16 9.85 0.15
C ALA A 212 -1.24 9.31 0.45
N PHE A 213 -2.29 10.02 0.03
CA PHE A 213 -3.66 9.53 0.12
C PHE A 213 -3.94 8.40 -0.89
N ALA A 214 -3.48 8.55 -2.14
CA ALA A 214 -3.72 7.59 -3.21
C ALA A 214 -3.06 6.23 -2.94
N THR A 215 -1.88 6.23 -2.31
CA THR A 215 -1.20 5.00 -1.87
C THR A 215 -1.87 4.32 -0.69
N TRP A 216 -2.66 5.07 0.10
CA TRP A 216 -3.41 4.55 1.23
C TRP A 216 -4.79 3.97 0.87
N ALA A 217 -5.52 4.66 -0.02
CA ALA A 217 -6.94 4.45 -0.30
C ALA A 217 -7.24 3.30 -1.27
#